data_AF-A0AAW0IK06-F1
#
_entry.id   AF-A0AAW0IK06-F1
#
_cell.length_a   1.000
_cell.length_b   1.000
_cell.length_c   1.000
_cell.angle_alpha   90.00
_cell.angle_beta   90.00
_cell.angle_gamma   90.00
#
_symmetry.space_group_name_H-M   'P 1'
#
loop_
_entity.id
_entity.type
_entity.pdbx_description
1 polymer ?
#
loop_
_entity_poly.entity_id
_entity_poly.type
_entity_poly.pdbx_seq_one_letter_code
_entity_poly.pdbx_strand_id
1 'polypeptide(L)'
;MPVTPRSIANLGSSLLFFLEHGCVTYIDQLKLILRLVGTPGAELLKKISSESARNYIQSLAQMPKMNFANVFIGANPLAVDLLEKMLVLDSDKRITAAQALAHAYFAQYHDPDDEPVADPYDQSFESRDLLIDEWKSLTYDEVISFVPPPLDQEEMES
;
A
#
# COMPACT_ATOMS: atom_id res chain seq x y z
N MET A 1 11.97 -23.58 11.85
CA MET A 1 13.11 -23.18 10.98
C MET A 1 13.06 -21.67 10.85
N PRO A 2 14.13 -20.95 11.20
CA PRO A 2 14.09 -19.49 11.28
C PRO A 2 14.05 -18.89 9.87
N VAL A 3 13.06 -18.04 9.61
CA VAL A 3 12.95 -17.26 8.39
C VAL A 3 14.04 -16.20 8.45
N THR A 4 15.14 -16.41 7.72
CA THR A 4 16.25 -15.45 7.73
C THR A 4 15.85 -14.12 7.06
N PRO A 5 16.45 -12.97 7.46
CA PRO A 5 16.15 -11.64 6.91
C PRO A 5 16.37 -11.49 5.39
N ARG A 6 16.93 -12.52 4.74
CA ARG A 6 17.17 -12.56 3.29
C ARG A 6 15.92 -12.83 2.44
N SER A 7 14.79 -13.22 3.04
CA SER A 7 13.59 -13.61 2.26
C SER A 7 12.78 -12.42 1.73
N ILE A 8 12.81 -11.27 2.42
CA ILE A 8 12.09 -10.05 1.99
C ILE A 8 12.79 -9.39 0.79
N ALA A 9 14.12 -9.48 0.71
CA ALA A 9 14.89 -8.93 -0.41
C ALA A 9 14.58 -9.59 -1.77
N ASN A 10 14.20 -10.87 -1.79
CA ASN A 10 13.91 -11.59 -3.03
C ASN A 10 12.49 -11.34 -3.57
N LEU A 11 11.53 -10.97 -2.69
CA LEU A 11 10.18 -10.57 -3.13
C LEU A 11 10.22 -9.21 -3.84
N GLY A 12 11.07 -8.31 -3.38
CA GLY A 12 11.35 -7.03 -4.04
C GLY A 12 11.97 -7.19 -5.42
N SER A 13 12.98 -8.06 -5.58
CA SER A 13 13.68 -8.22 -6.87
C SER A 13 12.83 -8.78 -8.00
N SER A 14 11.82 -9.63 -7.73
CA SER A 14 10.97 -10.17 -8.80
C SER A 14 9.89 -9.16 -9.24
N LEU A 15 9.36 -8.36 -8.31
CA LEU A 15 8.43 -7.27 -8.64
C LEU A 15 9.16 -6.10 -9.32
N LEU A 16 10.40 -5.78 -8.90
CA LEU A 16 11.27 -4.82 -9.59
C LEU A 16 11.62 -5.31 -11.00
N PHE A 17 11.95 -6.59 -11.19
CA PHE A 17 12.28 -7.12 -12.51
C PHE A 17 11.08 -7.08 -13.48
N PHE A 18 9.84 -7.25 -12.97
CA PHE A 18 8.61 -7.04 -13.75
C PHE A 18 8.33 -5.57 -14.09
N LEU A 19 8.93 -4.62 -13.36
CA LEU A 19 8.73 -3.18 -13.52
C LEU A 19 9.91 -2.46 -14.22
N GLU A 20 11.11 -3.04 -14.22
CA GLU A 20 12.35 -2.35 -14.65
C GLU A 20 12.56 -2.28 -16.17
N HIS A 21 11.83 -3.02 -17.00
CA HIS A 21 12.13 -3.12 -18.43
C HIS A 21 11.00 -2.68 -19.37
N GLY A 22 10.35 -1.54 -19.12
CA GLY A 22 9.52 -0.92 -20.17
C GLY A 22 8.41 0.07 -19.77
N CYS A 23 8.41 0.63 -18.58
CA CYS A 23 7.40 1.63 -18.21
C CYS A 23 7.85 3.04 -18.64
N VAL A 24 7.63 3.40 -19.91
CA VAL A 24 7.92 4.77 -20.40
C VAL A 24 6.74 5.71 -20.13
N THR A 25 5.53 5.16 -19.99
CA THR A 25 4.29 5.93 -19.79
C THR A 25 3.38 5.30 -18.73
N TYR A 26 2.46 6.10 -18.17
CA TYR A 26 1.43 5.63 -17.24
C TYR A 26 0.51 4.54 -17.85
N ILE A 27 0.37 4.54 -19.18
CA ILE A 27 -0.41 3.54 -19.91
C ILE A 27 0.28 2.18 -19.88
N ASP A 28 1.60 2.15 -20.01
CA ASP A 28 2.37 0.89 -19.97
C ASP A 28 2.31 0.28 -18.58
N GLN A 29 2.41 1.11 -17.53
CA GLN A 29 2.22 0.69 -16.15
C GLN A 29 0.83 0.07 -15.92
N LEU A 30 -0.22 0.73 -16.42
CA LEU A 30 -1.58 0.22 -16.31
C LEU A 30 -1.70 -1.16 -16.98
N LYS A 31 -1.14 -1.34 -18.17
CA LYS A 31 -1.15 -2.64 -18.86
C LYS A 31 -0.43 -3.73 -18.06
N LEU A 32 0.70 -3.42 -17.44
CA LEU A 32 1.44 -4.35 -16.58
C LEU A 32 0.60 -4.76 -15.36
N ILE A 33 -0.05 -3.80 -14.71
CA ILE A 33 -0.95 -4.06 -13.58
C ILE A 33 -2.09 -4.98 -14.03
N LEU A 34 -2.82 -4.61 -15.09
CA LEU A 34 -3.96 -5.38 -15.58
C LEU A 34 -3.57 -6.77 -16.08
N ARG A 35 -2.35 -6.95 -16.58
CA ARG A 35 -1.84 -8.28 -16.95
C ARG A 35 -1.69 -9.20 -15.74
N LEU A 36 -1.31 -8.66 -14.58
CA LEU A 36 -1.15 -9.42 -13.34
C LEU A 36 -2.50 -9.66 -12.64
N VAL A 37 -3.27 -8.59 -12.41
CA VAL A 37 -4.49 -8.63 -11.57
C VAL A 37 -5.77 -8.87 -12.36
N GLY A 38 -5.69 -8.85 -13.70
CA GLY A 38 -6.82 -8.97 -14.61
C GLY A 38 -7.50 -7.64 -14.92
N THR A 39 -8.34 -7.64 -15.96
CA THR A 39 -9.16 -6.48 -16.33
C THR A 39 -10.31 -6.26 -15.33
N PRO A 40 -10.64 -5.00 -14.97
CA PRO A 40 -11.73 -4.72 -14.03
C PRO A 40 -13.08 -5.15 -14.57
N GLY A 41 -13.92 -5.69 -13.68
CA GLY A 41 -15.33 -5.96 -13.98
C GLY A 41 -16.19 -4.69 -14.01
N ALA A 42 -17.46 -4.85 -14.41
CA ALA A 42 -18.40 -3.74 -14.55
C ALA A 42 -18.60 -2.91 -13.26
N GLU A 43 -18.62 -3.56 -12.09
CA GLU A 43 -18.77 -2.89 -10.80
C GLU A 43 -17.61 -1.94 -10.49
N LEU A 44 -16.38 -2.36 -10.78
CA LEU A 44 -15.20 -1.52 -10.55
C LEU A 44 -15.12 -0.39 -11.57
N LEU A 45 -15.51 -0.64 -12.83
CA LEU A 45 -15.58 0.40 -13.85
C LEU A 45 -16.53 1.55 -13.46
N LYS A 46 -17.64 1.26 -12.75
CA LYS A 46 -18.56 2.30 -12.26
C LYS A 46 -17.93 3.23 -11.22
N LYS A 47 -16.96 2.74 -10.43
CA LYS A 47 -16.25 3.52 -9.42
C LYS A 47 -15.21 4.47 -10.00
N ILE A 48 -14.80 4.25 -11.26
CA ILE A 48 -13.85 5.12 -11.95
C ILE A 48 -14.58 6.40 -12.38
N SER A 49 -14.17 7.54 -11.82
CA SER A 49 -14.76 8.85 -12.09
C SER A 49 -14.45 9.37 -13.50
N SER A 50 -13.24 9.10 -14.00
CA SER A 50 -12.80 9.57 -15.32
C SER A 50 -13.41 8.74 -16.45
N GLU A 51 -14.21 9.38 -17.30
CA GLU A 51 -14.81 8.75 -18.48
C GLU A 51 -13.76 8.27 -19.49
N SER A 52 -12.76 9.11 -19.77
CA SER A 52 -11.64 8.75 -20.66
C SER A 52 -10.91 7.50 -20.17
N ALA A 53 -10.69 7.38 -18.85
CA ALA A 53 -10.07 6.20 -18.27
C ALA A 53 -10.95 4.94 -18.40
N ARG A 54 -12.27 5.07 -18.18
CA ARG A 54 -13.22 3.96 -18.39
C ARG A 54 -13.23 3.48 -19.83
N ASN A 55 -13.35 4.40 -20.78
CA ASN A 55 -13.40 4.07 -22.21
C ASN A 55 -12.09 3.41 -22.67
N TYR A 56 -10.94 3.90 -22.19
CA TYR A 56 -9.65 3.28 -22.47
C TYR A 56 -9.60 1.84 -21.96
N ILE A 57 -9.94 1.61 -20.69
CA ILE A 57 -9.92 0.26 -20.08
C ILE A 57 -10.90 -0.68 -20.79
N GLN A 58 -12.09 -0.20 -21.16
CA GLN A 58 -13.09 -0.99 -21.91
C GLN A 58 -12.63 -1.35 -23.33
N SER A 59 -11.74 -0.55 -23.94
CA SER A 59 -11.18 -0.85 -25.26
C SER A 59 -10.11 -1.95 -25.22
N LEU A 60 -9.57 -2.29 -24.03
CA LEU A 60 -8.58 -3.34 -23.87
C LEU A 60 -9.24 -4.72 -23.95
N ALA A 61 -8.50 -5.69 -24.49
CA ALA A 61 -8.90 -7.09 -24.42
C ALA A 61 -9.01 -7.55 -22.97
N GLN A 62 -10.03 -8.33 -22.63
CA GLN A 62 -10.19 -8.86 -21.28
C GLN A 62 -9.05 -9.83 -20.94
N MET A 63 -8.48 -9.66 -19.75
CA MET A 63 -7.39 -10.49 -19.23
C MET A 63 -7.82 -11.12 -17.91
N PRO A 64 -7.69 -12.44 -17.74
CA PRO A 64 -7.93 -13.08 -16.45
C PRO A 64 -6.81 -12.74 -15.46
N LYS A 65 -7.12 -12.74 -14.15
CA LYS A 65 -6.12 -12.65 -13.08
C LYS A 65 -5.12 -13.81 -13.23
N MET A 66 -3.83 -13.50 -13.12
CA MET A 66 -2.79 -14.53 -13.07
C MET A 66 -2.78 -15.25 -11.72
N ASN A 67 -2.38 -16.51 -11.69
CA ASN A 67 -2.10 -17.21 -10.45
C ASN A 67 -0.75 -16.70 -9.88
N PHE A 68 -0.75 -16.09 -8.71
CA PHE A 68 0.45 -15.46 -8.16
C PHE A 68 1.53 -16.48 -7.78
N ALA A 69 1.17 -17.74 -7.48
CA ALA A 69 2.15 -18.79 -7.22
C ALA A 69 3.02 -19.10 -8.46
N ASN A 70 2.48 -18.90 -9.67
CA ASN A 70 3.22 -19.06 -10.92
C ASN A 70 4.05 -17.82 -11.29
N VAL A 71 3.72 -16.66 -10.72
CA VAL A 71 4.45 -15.41 -10.93
C VAL A 71 5.62 -15.32 -9.94
N PHE A 72 5.36 -15.57 -8.66
CA PHE A 72 6.34 -15.52 -7.58
C PHE A 72 6.90 -16.92 -7.26
N ILE A 73 7.59 -17.51 -8.23
CA ILE A 73 8.10 -18.88 -8.14
C ILE A 73 9.12 -18.99 -6.99
N GLY A 74 8.89 -19.96 -6.09
CA GLY A 74 9.76 -20.21 -4.93
C GLY A 74 9.51 -19.30 -3.72
N ALA A 75 8.51 -18.43 -3.78
CA ALA A 75 8.09 -17.64 -2.62
C ALA A 75 7.36 -18.48 -1.58
N ASN A 76 7.37 -18.02 -0.32
CA ASN A 76 6.56 -18.61 0.74
C ASN A 76 5.06 -18.52 0.37
N PRO A 77 4.28 -19.61 0.40
CA PRO A 77 2.86 -19.58 0.09
C PRO A 77 2.06 -18.54 0.89
N LEU A 78 2.44 -18.27 2.16
CA LEU A 78 1.82 -17.24 2.98
C LEU A 78 2.13 -15.81 2.49
N ALA A 79 3.30 -15.59 1.91
CA ALA A 79 3.65 -14.31 1.28
C ALA A 79 2.85 -14.10 -0.01
N VAL A 80 2.69 -15.15 -0.81
CA VAL A 80 1.88 -15.13 -2.03
C VAL A 80 0.41 -14.82 -1.71
N ASP A 81 -0.15 -15.49 -0.70
CA ASP A 81 -1.51 -15.25 -0.23
C ASP A 81 -1.71 -13.80 0.27
N LEU A 82 -0.75 -13.27 1.03
CA LEU A 82 -0.78 -11.86 1.46
C LEU A 82 -0.73 -10.89 0.27
N LEU A 83 0.14 -11.14 -0.71
CA LEU A 83 0.23 -10.33 -1.93
C LEU A 83 -1.06 -10.37 -2.75
N GLU A 84 -1.73 -11.52 -2.84
CA GLU A 84 -3.03 -11.62 -3.52
C GLU A 84 -4.13 -10.79 -2.84
N LYS A 85 -4.06 -10.63 -1.51
CA LYS A 85 -4.98 -9.80 -0.72
C LYS A 85 -4.66 -8.31 -0.79
N MET A 86 -3.40 -7.94 -1.04
CA MET A 86 -2.94 -6.55 -1.19
C MET A 86 -3.11 -6.02 -2.63
N LEU A 87 -2.73 -6.82 -3.63
CA LEU A 87 -2.73 -6.43 -5.05
C LEU A 87 -4.10 -6.65 -5.70
N VAL A 88 -5.13 -6.10 -5.08
CA VAL A 88 -6.51 -6.11 -5.59
C VAL A 88 -6.82 -4.77 -6.25
N LEU A 89 -7.34 -4.81 -7.49
CA LEU A 89 -7.61 -3.60 -8.27
C LEU A 89 -8.69 -2.72 -7.61
N ASP A 90 -9.73 -3.34 -7.05
CA ASP A 90 -10.77 -2.68 -6.25
C ASP A 90 -10.21 -2.34 -4.87
N SER A 91 -10.03 -1.03 -4.58
CA SER A 91 -9.46 -0.55 -3.33
C SER A 91 -10.24 -1.00 -2.11
N ASP A 92 -11.56 -1.06 -2.22
CA ASP A 92 -12.46 -1.37 -1.11
C ASP A 92 -12.39 -2.84 -0.70
N LYS A 93 -11.77 -3.68 -1.54
CA LYS A 93 -11.57 -5.12 -1.30
C LYS A 93 -10.15 -5.47 -0.87
N ARG A 94 -9.24 -4.48 -0.82
CA ARG A 94 -7.87 -4.72 -0.35
C ARG A 94 -7.89 -5.00 1.14
N ILE A 95 -6.97 -5.85 1.57
CA ILE A 95 -6.70 -6.03 2.99
C ILE A 95 -6.22 -4.71 3.62
N THR A 96 -6.71 -4.41 4.82
CA THR A 96 -6.25 -3.24 5.60
C THR A 96 -4.93 -3.55 6.31
N ALA A 97 -4.22 -2.51 6.78
CA ALA A 97 -2.99 -2.69 7.56
C ALA A 97 -3.21 -3.57 8.81
N ALA A 98 -4.24 -3.30 9.61
CA ALA A 98 -4.56 -4.11 10.80
C ALA A 98 -4.84 -5.58 10.46
N GLN A 99 -5.61 -5.84 9.40
CA GLN A 99 -5.87 -7.22 8.95
C GLN A 99 -4.60 -7.90 8.40
N ALA A 100 -3.70 -7.14 7.78
CA ALA A 100 -2.45 -7.65 7.27
C ALA A 100 -1.47 -8.01 8.40
N LEU A 101 -1.40 -7.22 9.48
CA LEU A 101 -0.59 -7.54 10.66
C LEU A 101 -1.04 -8.86 11.30
N ALA A 102 -2.35 -9.10 11.41
CA ALA A 102 -2.93 -10.36 11.87
C ALA A 102 -2.77 -11.55 10.89
N HIS A 103 -2.10 -11.37 9.75
CA HIS A 103 -1.91 -12.43 8.77
C HIS A 103 -0.89 -13.47 9.24
N ALA A 104 -1.12 -14.76 8.93
CA ALA A 104 -0.23 -15.85 9.31
C ALA A 104 1.22 -15.71 8.81
N TYR A 105 1.46 -14.85 7.81
CA TYR A 105 2.80 -14.51 7.34
C TYR A 105 3.63 -13.77 8.40
N PHE A 106 2.99 -12.95 9.25
CA PHE A 106 3.63 -12.19 10.32
C PHE A 106 3.43 -12.79 11.71
N ALA A 107 2.90 -14.01 11.83
CA ALA A 107 2.54 -14.63 13.11
C ALA A 107 3.68 -14.70 14.16
N GLN A 108 4.95 -14.64 13.73
CA GLN A 108 6.10 -14.62 14.63
C GLN A 108 6.44 -13.22 15.21
N TYR A 109 5.83 -12.17 14.66
CA TYR A 109 6.06 -10.77 15.03
C TYR A 109 4.79 -10.04 15.46
N HIS A 110 3.62 -10.59 15.12
CA HIS A 110 2.34 -9.98 15.43
C HIS A 110 2.10 -10.00 16.94
N ASP A 111 1.99 -8.80 17.51
CA ASP A 111 1.61 -8.57 18.90
C ASP A 111 0.54 -7.47 18.94
N PRO A 112 -0.74 -7.82 19.18
CA PRO A 112 -1.82 -6.83 19.25
C PRO A 112 -1.64 -5.78 20.34
N ASP A 113 -0.88 -6.08 21.40
CA ASP A 113 -0.65 -5.17 22.53
C ASP A 113 0.46 -4.14 22.21
N ASP A 114 1.36 -4.45 21.25
CA ASP A 114 2.41 -3.57 20.71
C ASP A 114 2.10 -3.05 19.28
N GLU A 115 0.81 -3.03 18.91
CA GLU A 115 0.33 -2.47 17.63
C GLU A 115 -0.63 -1.28 17.88
N PRO A 116 -0.16 -0.16 18.45
CA PRO A 116 -1.01 0.95 18.84
C PRO A 116 -1.58 1.72 17.65
N VAL A 117 -2.72 2.36 17.87
CA VAL A 117 -3.29 3.37 16.96
C VAL A 117 -2.84 4.77 17.39
N ALA A 118 -2.73 5.68 16.41
CA ALA A 118 -2.42 7.08 16.68
C ALA A 118 -3.62 7.81 17.30
N ASP A 119 -3.34 8.89 18.03
CA ASP A 119 -4.35 9.84 18.47
C ASP A 119 -5.05 10.50 17.26
N PRO A 120 -6.31 10.96 17.43
CA PRO A 120 -7.01 11.69 16.38
C PRO A 120 -6.21 12.93 15.92
N TYR A 121 -5.95 13.02 14.61
CA TYR A 121 -5.23 14.14 14.02
C TYR A 121 -6.21 15.12 13.36
N ASP A 122 -6.19 16.38 13.79
CA ASP A 122 -7.03 17.43 13.21
C ASP A 122 -6.43 17.95 11.89
N GLN A 123 -7.08 17.57 10.78
CA GLN A 123 -6.74 18.01 9.42
C GLN A 123 -7.65 19.11 8.88
N SER A 124 -8.44 19.78 9.74
CA SER A 124 -9.36 20.85 9.30
C SER A 124 -8.65 21.99 8.55
N PHE A 125 -7.36 22.20 8.84
CA PHE A 125 -6.53 23.20 8.19
C PHE A 125 -6.33 22.96 6.67
N GLU A 126 -6.42 21.72 6.18
CA GLU A 126 -6.26 21.38 4.75
C GLU A 126 -7.28 22.08 3.84
N SER A 127 -8.43 22.45 4.39
CA SER A 127 -9.51 23.12 3.67
C SER A 127 -9.51 24.65 3.81
N ARG A 128 -8.52 25.21 4.52
CA ARG A 128 -8.42 26.66 4.77
C ARG A 128 -7.62 27.35 3.67
N ASP A 129 -8.17 28.44 3.14
CA ASP A 129 -7.45 29.38 2.30
C ASP A 129 -6.88 30.52 3.17
N LEU A 130 -5.57 30.49 3.42
CA LEU A 130 -4.86 31.50 4.20
C LEU A 130 -3.76 32.19 3.38
N LEU A 131 -3.42 33.40 3.79
CA LEU A 131 -2.27 34.13 3.26
C LEU A 131 -0.95 33.48 3.73
N ILE A 132 0.12 33.74 2.98
CA ILE A 132 1.46 33.23 3.30
C ILE A 132 1.90 33.62 4.72
N ASP A 133 1.61 34.85 5.15
CA ASP A 133 2.01 35.33 6.47
C ASP A 133 1.23 34.65 7.61
N GLU A 134 -0.02 34.22 7.36
CA GLU A 134 -0.82 33.46 8.32
C GLU A 134 -0.27 32.04 8.47
N TRP A 135 0.04 31.37 7.36
CA TRP A 135 0.72 30.05 7.38
C TRP A 135 2.07 30.12 8.09
N LYS A 136 2.83 31.19 7.86
CA LYS A 136 4.11 31.43 8.52
C LYS A 136 3.94 31.60 10.03
N SER A 137 2.91 32.34 10.46
CA SER A 137 2.61 32.52 11.88
C SER A 137 2.25 31.19 12.54
N LEU A 138 1.33 30.42 11.94
CA LEU A 138 0.93 29.10 12.47
C LEU A 138 2.13 28.15 12.57
N THR A 139 2.96 28.09 11.52
CA THR A 139 4.19 27.29 11.54
C THR A 139 5.13 27.72 12.67
N TYR A 140 5.25 29.03 12.93
CA TYR A 140 6.09 29.55 14.01
C TYR A 140 5.55 29.16 15.39
N ASP A 141 4.22 29.18 15.57
CA ASP A 141 3.57 28.76 16.81
C ASP A 141 3.79 27.26 17.09
N GLU A 142 3.72 26.40 16.07
CA GLU A 142 4.05 24.96 16.16
C GLU A 142 5.52 24.73 16.56
N VAL A 143 6.45 25.53 16.03
CA VAL A 143 7.87 25.43 16.39
C VAL A 143 8.10 25.81 17.87
N ILE A 144 7.43 26.86 18.37
CA ILE A 144 7.58 27.30 19.75
C ILE A 144 6.92 26.33 20.74
N SER A 145 5.81 25.71 20.34
CA SER A 145 5.03 24.81 21.20
C SER A 145 5.55 23.36 21.21
N PHE A 146 6.53 23.02 20.38
CA PHE A 146 7.14 21.69 20.36
C PHE A 146 7.71 21.31 21.73
N VAL A 147 7.29 20.14 22.22
CA VAL A 147 7.82 19.52 23.44
C VAL A 147 8.68 18.32 23.01
N PRO A 148 9.99 18.32 23.30
CA PRO A 148 10.85 17.18 22.97
C PRO A 148 10.39 15.95 23.74
N PRO A 149 10.39 14.77 23.11
CA PRO A 149 9.95 13.57 23.79
C PRO A 149 11.06 13.06 24.75
N PRO A 150 10.74 12.15 25.68
CA PRO A 150 11.72 11.55 26.58
C PRO A 150 12.85 10.86 25.81
N LEU A 151 14.05 10.79 26.39
CA LEU A 151 15.21 10.13 25.75
C LEU A 151 15.05 8.60 25.68
N ASP A 152 14.37 8.00 26.66
CA ASP A 152 14.09 6.57 26.71
C ASP A 152 12.57 6.38 26.68
N GLN A 153 12.04 5.80 25.59
CA GLN A 153 10.60 5.63 25.36
C GLN A 153 10.19 4.15 25.27
N GLU A 154 11.15 3.23 25.34
CA GLU A 154 10.91 1.79 25.27
C GLU A 154 11.02 1.21 26.69
N GLU A 155 9.89 0.89 27.32
CA GLU A 155 9.88 0.07 28.54
C GLU A 155 10.18 -1.38 28.14
N MET A 156 11.15 -2.02 28.80
CA MET A 156 11.48 -3.43 28.52
C MET A 156 10.25 -4.33 28.81
N GLU A 157 9.77 -5.01 27.77
CA GLU A 157 8.77 -6.07 27.90
C GLU A 157 9.26 -7.16 28.87
N SER A 158 8.37 -7.57 29.79
CA SER A 158 8.64 -8.54 30.87
C SER A 158 8.18 -9.95 30.52
#